data_AF-A0A6A7MBE6-F1
#
_entry.id   AF-A0A6A7MBE6-F1
#
_cell.length_a   1.000
_cell.length_b   1.000
_cell.length_c   1.000
_cell.angle_alpha   90.00
_cell.angle_beta   90.00
_cell.angle_gamma   90.00
#
_symmetry.space_group_name_H-M   'P 1'
#
loop_
_entity.id
_entity.type
_entity.pdbx_description
1 polymer ?
#
loop_
_entity_poly.entity_id
_entity_poly.type
_entity_poly.pdbx_seq_one_letter_code
_entity_poly.pdbx_strand_id
1 'polypeptide(L)' 'MIGLPAETRVWLASGATDMRRGFDGLALLVQEVLEAEAVSISAAQLGYLLEGIDWRFAERTWRPQAA' A
#
# COMPACT_ATOMS: atom_id res chain seq x y z
N MET A 1 11.06 0.44 17.54
CA MET A 1 10.68 0.09 16.16
C MET A 1 9.69 -1.05 16.25
N ILE A 2 8.44 -0.86 15.85
CA ILE A 2 7.52 -2.00 15.71
C ILE A 2 7.98 -2.76 14.48
N GLY A 3 8.43 -4.00 14.67
CA GLY A 3 8.70 -4.90 13.56
C GLY A 3 7.38 -5.32 12.96
N LEU A 4 7.15 -4.98 11.69
CA LEU A 4 6.09 -5.60 10.91
C LEU A 4 6.40 -7.09 10.70
N PRO A 5 5.40 -7.97 10.60
CA PRO A 5 5.62 -9.37 10.24
C PRO A 5 6.46 -9.49 8.96
N ALA A 6 7.33 -10.49 8.88
CA ALA A 6 8.27 -10.66 7.76
C ALA A 6 7.59 -10.77 6.39
N GLU A 7 6.31 -11.15 6.36
CA GLU A 7 5.52 -11.32 5.13
C GLU A 7 4.76 -10.04 4.73
N THR A 8 4.97 -8.92 5.43
CA THR A 8 4.28 -7.66 5.11
C THR A 8 4.72 -7.14 3.75
N ARG A 9 3.76 -7.01 2.82
CA ARG A 9 4.01 -6.49 1.46
C ARG A 9 3.53 -5.05 1.37
N VAL A 10 4.43 -4.14 1.06
CA VAL A 10 4.10 -2.74 0.75
C VAL A 10 4.05 -2.56 -0.77
N TRP A 11 2.94 -2.03 -1.26
CA TRP A 11 2.70 -1.79 -2.69
C TRP A 11 2.74 -0.30 -2.98
N LEU A 12 3.45 0.08 -4.05
CA LEU A 12 3.47 1.45 -4.56
C LEU A 12 2.71 1.50 -5.87
N ALA A 13 1.79 2.46 -6.01
CA ALA A 13 1.10 2.70 -7.27
C ALA A 13 2.13 3.06 -8.35
N SER A 14 2.19 2.29 -9.43
CA SER A 14 3.19 2.46 -10.50
C SER A 14 2.77 3.43 -11.61
N GLY A 15 1.65 4.13 -11.45
CA GLY A 15 1.06 5.03 -12.45
C GLY A 15 0.25 6.15 -11.83
N ALA A 16 -0.43 6.93 -12.67
CA ALA A 16 -1.29 8.02 -12.20
C ALA A 16 -2.54 7.46 -11.50
N THR A 17 -2.76 7.89 -10.27
CA THR A 17 -3.97 7.57 -9.49
C THR A 17 -4.93 8.76 -9.51
N ASP A 18 -6.16 8.55 -9.98
CA ASP A 18 -7.18 9.61 -9.95
C ASP A 18 -7.74 9.81 -8.53
N MET A 19 -7.19 10.79 -7.83
CA MET A 19 -7.57 11.14 -6.46
C MET A 19 -9.00 11.71 -6.35
N ARG A 20 -9.64 12.11 -7.46
CA ARG A 20 -11.03 12.62 -7.46
C ARG A 20 -12.05 11.53 -7.08
N ARG A 21 -11.66 10.25 -7.14
CA ARG A 21 -12.49 9.11 -6.72
C ARG A 21 -12.71 9.03 -5.20
N GLY A 22 -11.93 9.76 -4.41
CA GLY A 22 -11.96 9.67 -2.94
C GLY A 22 -11.44 8.32 -2.41
N PHE A 23 -11.34 8.18 -1.09
CA PHE A 23 -10.77 6.97 -0.47
C PHE A 23 -11.60 5.71 -0.73
N ASP A 24 -12.93 5.80 -0.69
CA ASP A 24 -13.80 4.64 -0.93
C ASP A 24 -13.67 4.13 -2.37
N GLY A 25 -13.61 5.04 -3.35
CA GLY A 25 -13.41 4.68 -4.76
C GLY A 25 -12.02 4.10 -5.04
N LEU A 26 -11.00 4.55 -4.32
CA LEU A 26 -9.65 3.97 -4.38
C LEU A 26 -9.59 2.60 -3.69
N ALA A 27 -10.26 2.42 -2.57
CA ALA A 27 -10.37 1.16 -1.85
C ALA A 27 -11.03 0.08 -2.72
N LEU A 28 -12.07 0.45 -3.48
CA LEU A 28 -12.70 -0.45 -4.44
C LEU A 28 -11.73 -0.88 -5.55
N LEU A 29 -10.95 0.06 -6.12
CA LEU A 29 -9.96 -0.27 -7.14
C LEU A 29 -8.86 -1.22 -6.61
N VAL A 30 -8.43 -1.02 -5.37
CA VAL A 30 -7.47 -1.93 -4.71
C VAL A 30 -8.07 -3.33 -4.58
N GLN A 31 -9.33 -3.44 -4.15
CA GLN A 31 -10.03 -4.72 -4.04
C GLN A 31 -10.17 -5.43 -5.39
N GLU A 32 -10.51 -4.70 -6.45
CA GLU A 32 -10.67 -5.29 -7.78
C GLU A 32 -9.33 -5.72 -8.41
N VAL A 33 -8.28 -4.92 -8.25
CA VAL A 33 -6.99 -5.15 -8.94
C VAL A 33 -6.09 -6.12 -8.18
N LEU A 34 -6.10 -6.05 -6.84
CA LEU A 34 -5.25 -6.88 -5.99
C LEU A 34 -6.00 -8.05 -5.36
N GLU A 35 -7.31 -8.16 -5.56
CA GLU A 35 -8.18 -9.16 -4.90
C GLU A 35 -7.99 -9.13 -3.36
N ALA A 36 -7.80 -7.93 -2.79
CA ALA A 36 -7.43 -7.72 -1.39
C ALA A 36 -8.33 -6.68 -0.71
N GLU A 37 -8.71 -6.93 0.54
CA GLU A 37 -9.47 -5.96 1.34
C GLU A 37 -8.66 -4.69 1.64
N ALA A 38 -9.32 -3.54 1.61
CA ALA A 38 -8.73 -2.25 1.91
C ALA A 38 -9.33 -1.67 3.19
N VAL A 39 -8.48 -1.25 4.13
CA VAL A 39 -8.88 -0.61 5.39
C VAL A 39 -8.41 0.84 5.38
N SER A 40 -9.32 1.77 5.68
CA SER A 40 -8.96 3.18 5.84
C SER A 40 -8.23 3.39 7.17
N ILE A 41 -7.09 4.07 7.12
CA ILE A 41 -6.29 4.43 8.29
C ILE A 41 -6.10 5.95 8.36
N SER A 42 -6.02 6.50 9.57
CA SER A 42 -5.69 7.91 9.76
C SER A 42 -4.25 8.22 9.33
N ALA A 43 -3.96 9.48 9.03
CA ALA A 43 -2.61 9.94 8.72
C ALA A 43 -1.60 9.62 9.85
N ALA A 44 -2.03 9.69 11.11
CA ALA A 44 -1.19 9.34 12.25
C ALA A 44 -0.86 7.84 12.30
N GLN A 45 -1.84 6.97 12.01
CA GLN A 45 -1.62 5.53 11.91
C GLN A 45 -0.71 5.18 10.73
N LEU A 46 -0.88 5.86 9.58
CA LEU A 46 0.05 5.72 8.45
C LEU A 46 1.47 6.13 8.85
N GLY A 47 1.63 7.28 9.51
CA GLY A 47 2.94 7.74 10.01
C GLY A 47 3.60 6.70 10.92
N TYR A 48 2.81 6.09 11.81
CA TYR A 48 3.28 5.00 12.68
C TYR A 48 3.78 3.78 11.91
N LEU A 49 3.09 3.37 10.84
CA LEU A 49 3.52 2.27 9.97
C LEU A 49 4.81 2.60 9.23
N LEU A 50 4.93 3.83 8.71
CA LEU A 50 6.09 4.27 7.92
C LEU A 50 7.37 4.39 8.76
N GLU A 51 7.28 4.78 10.04
CA GLU A 51 8.42 4.81 10.95
C GLU A 51 8.95 3.41 11.32
N GLY A 52 8.10 2.38 11.26
CA GLY A 52 8.46 0.99 11.58
C GLY A 52 9.14 0.22 10.44
N ILE A 53 9.06 0.71 9.20
CA ILE A 53 9.61 0.03 8.02
C ILE A 53 11.09 0.38 7.85
N ASP A 54 11.97 -0.61 7.93
CA ASP A 54 13.37 -0.43 7.52
C ASP A 54 13.49 -0.47 5.99
N TRP A 55 13.38 0.71 5.38
CA TRP A 55 13.45 0.89 3.93
C TRP A 55 14.80 0.49 3.30
N ARG A 56 15.87 0.35 4.10
CA ARG A 56 17.21 0.02 3.60
C ARG A 56 17.32 -1.42 3.10
N PHE A 57 16.41 -2.30 3.52
CA PHE A 57 16.35 -3.70 3.11
C PHE A 57 15.07 -4.02 2.30
N ALA A 58 14.51 -3.03 1.61
CA ALA A 58 13.33 -3.24 0.80
C ALA A 58 13.63 -4.16 -0.41
N GLU A 59 12.96 -5.33 -0.47
CA GLU A 59 13.05 -6.24 -1.59
C GLU A 59 11.85 -6.07 -2.54
N ARG A 60 12.13 -5.96 -3.84
CA ARG A 60 11.07 -5.84 -4.85
C ARG A 60 10.53 -7.21 -5.21
N THR A 61 9.41 -7.58 -4.59
CA THR A 61 8.76 -8.90 -4.77
C THR A 61 7.78 -8.97 -5.94
N TRP A 62 7.52 -7.85 -6.64
CA TRP A 62 6.59 -7.81 -7.77
C TRP A 62 7.01 -6.81 -8.85
N ARG A 63 6.72 -7.15 -10.10
CA ARG A 63 6.84 -6.27 -11.27
C ARG A 63 5.48 -6.17 -11.95
N PRO A 64 4.95 -4.94 -12.19
CA PRO A 64 3.73 -4.79 -12.95
C PRO A 64 3.96 -5.33 -14.36
N GLN A 65 3.11 -6.27 -14.78
CA GLN A 65 2.90 -6.54 -16.20
C GLN A 65 2.13 -5.32 -16.72
N ALA A 66 2.65 -4.67 -17.76
CA ALA A 66 2.03 -3.47 -18.32
C ALA A 66 0.54 -3.74 -18.63
N ALA A 67 -0.31 -2.77 -18.30
CA ALA A 67 -1.74 -2.78 -18.63
C ALA A 67 -1.95 -2.48 -20.11
#